data_AF-A0A4R6QDE4-F1
#
_entry.id   AF-A0A4R6QDE4-F1
#
_cell.length_a   1.000
_cell.length_b   1.000
_cell.length_c   1.000
_cell.angle_alpha   90.00
_cell.angle_beta   90.00
_cell.angle_gamma   90.00
#
_symmetry.space_group_name_H-M   'P 1'
#
loop_
_entity.id
_entity.type
_entity.pdbx_description
1 polymer ?
#
loop_
_entity_poly.entity_id
_entity_poly.type
_entity_poly.pdbx_seq_one_letter_code
_entity_poly.pdbx_strand_id
1 'polypeptide(L)' 'MYIWARVPEAYRALGSLEFARQMLAKARVCVSPGIGFGDHGDDYVRFALIENELCIRQAVRGIKAMFKADTATVQSA' A
#
# COMPACT_ATOMS: atom_id res chain seq x y z
N MET A 1 17.36 2.44 -3.94
CA MET A 1 16.62 3.58 -3.36
C MET A 1 15.18 3.15 -3.11
N TYR A 2 14.92 2.58 -1.95
CA TYR A 2 13.64 1.95 -1.68
C TYR A 2 13.23 2.12 -0.22
N ILE A 3 11.93 2.16 0.00
CA ILE A 3 11.33 2.06 1.33
C ILE A 3 10.61 0.72 1.40
N TRP A 4 11.02 -0.13 2.32
CA TRP A 4 10.26 -1.33 2.69
C TRP A 4 9.29 -0.95 3.81
N ALA A 5 8.02 -0.82 3.44
CA ALA A 5 6.96 -0.47 4.37
C ALA A 5 6.22 -1.74 4.77
N ARG A 6 6.12 -1.97 6.07
CA ARG A 6 5.28 -3.05 6.59
C ARG A 6 3.81 -2.75 6.30
N VAL A 7 3.07 -3.77 5.88
CA VAL A 7 1.62 -3.66 5.65
C VAL A 7 0.93 -3.34 6.99
N PRO A 8 0.05 -2.31 7.05
CA PRO A 8 -0.65 -1.96 8.28
C PRO A 8 -1.50 -3.12 8.80
N GLU A 9 -1.67 -3.21 10.14
CA GLU A 9 -2.34 -4.33 10.80
C GLU A 9 -3.69 -4.70 10.17
N ALA A 10 -4.54 -3.69 9.93
CA ALA A 10 -5.89 -3.85 9.36
C ALA A 10 -5.91 -4.52 7.97
N TYR A 11 -4.78 -4.51 7.25
CA TYR A 11 -4.63 -5.10 5.93
C TYR A 11 -3.75 -6.35 5.92
N ARG A 12 -3.10 -6.71 7.04
CA ARG A 12 -2.04 -7.73 7.03
C ARG A 12 -2.56 -9.12 6.66
N ALA A 13 -3.81 -9.44 7.03
CA ALA A 13 -4.46 -10.69 6.64
C ALA A 13 -4.65 -10.87 5.12
N LEU A 14 -4.54 -9.79 4.32
CA LEU A 14 -4.61 -9.86 2.87
C LEU A 14 -3.30 -10.37 2.23
N GLY A 15 -2.18 -10.28 2.95
CA GLY A 15 -0.84 -10.43 2.37
C GLY A 15 -0.46 -9.26 1.45
N SER A 16 0.80 -9.24 1.02
CA SER A 16 1.37 -8.13 0.26
C SER A 16 0.80 -8.01 -1.16
N LEU A 17 0.46 -9.13 -1.80
CA LEU A 17 -0.04 -9.15 -3.18
C LEU A 17 -1.40 -8.47 -3.30
N GLU A 18 -2.34 -8.89 -2.47
CA GLU A 18 -3.70 -8.35 -2.51
C GLU A 18 -3.74 -6.91 -1.97
N PHE A 19 -2.92 -6.58 -0.97
CA PHE A 19 -2.75 -5.19 -0.53
C PHE A 19 -2.20 -4.28 -1.64
N ALA A 20 -1.19 -4.73 -2.39
CA ALA A 20 -0.65 -3.97 -3.53
C ALA A 20 -1.71 -3.78 -4.63
N ARG A 21 -2.55 -4.79 -4.89
CA ARG A 21 -3.68 -4.69 -5.83
C ARG A 21 -4.70 -3.64 -5.38
N GLN A 22 -5.04 -3.61 -4.08
CA GLN A 22 -5.94 -2.59 -3.54
C GLN A 22 -5.35 -1.18 -3.62
N MET A 23 -4.06 -1.01 -3.33
CA MET A 23 -3.37 0.26 -3.50
C MET A 23 -3.46 0.79 -4.93
N LEU A 24 -3.27 -0.08 -5.93
CA LEU A 24 -3.41 0.31 -7.33
C LEU A 24 -4.86 0.72 -7.65
N ALA A 25 -5.83 -0.09 -7.24
CA ALA A 25 -7.24 0.12 -7.57
C ALA A 25 -7.85 1.35 -6.88
N LYS A 26 -7.61 1.51 -5.57
CA LYS A 26 -8.25 2.51 -4.72
C LYS A 26 -7.39 3.77 -4.54
N ALA A 27 -6.09 3.61 -4.30
CA ALA A 27 -5.19 4.73 -4.06
C ALA A 27 -4.53 5.28 -5.33
N ARG A 28 -4.64 4.56 -6.47
CA ARG A 28 -3.95 4.87 -7.74
C ARG A 28 -2.42 4.88 -7.59
N VAL A 29 -1.89 4.01 -6.73
CA VAL A 29 -0.45 3.89 -6.46
C VAL A 29 0.00 2.46 -6.73
N CYS A 30 0.98 2.29 -7.61
CA CYS A 30 1.64 1.01 -7.85
C CYS A 30 2.79 0.81 -6.85
N VAL A 31 2.86 -0.37 -6.22
CA VAL A 31 3.93 -0.79 -5.31
C VAL A 31 4.34 -2.21 -5.64
N SER A 32 5.58 -2.60 -5.31
CA SER A 32 5.97 -4.00 -5.45
C SER A 32 5.51 -4.81 -4.23
N PRO A 33 4.77 -5.91 -4.40
CA PRO A 33 4.39 -6.78 -3.28
C PRO A 33 5.62 -7.52 -2.76
N GLY A 34 5.77 -7.59 -1.44
CA GLY A 34 6.94 -8.16 -0.78
C GLY A 34 7.12 -9.66 -1.01
N ILE A 35 6.02 -10.42 -1.22
CA ILE A 35 6.08 -11.85 -1.59
C ILE A 35 6.87 -12.10 -2.88
N GLY A 36 6.92 -11.12 -3.80
CA GLY A 36 7.76 -11.19 -4.99
C GLY A 36 9.26 -11.23 -4.71
N PHE A 37 9.68 -11.02 -3.46
CA PHE A 37 11.07 -11.08 -2.98
C PHE A 37 11.31 -12.23 -2.01
N GLY A 38 10.35 -13.16 -1.87
CA GLY A 38 10.39 -14.31 -0.96
C GLY A 38 9.34 -14.22 0.15
N ASP A 39 9.00 -15.38 0.72
CA ASP A 39 7.85 -15.53 1.64
C ASP A 39 7.95 -14.67 2.90
N HIS A 40 9.17 -14.46 3.42
CA HIS A 40 9.42 -13.55 4.55
C HIS A 40 9.12 -12.08 4.25
N GLY A 41 8.94 -11.73 2.97
CA GLY A 41 8.56 -10.40 2.53
C GLY A 41 7.05 -10.16 2.49
N ASP A 42 6.19 -11.18 2.66
CA ASP A 42 4.75 -11.03 2.41
C ASP A 42 4.02 -10.07 3.38
N ASP A 43 4.67 -9.74 4.50
CA ASP A 43 4.22 -8.69 5.43
C ASP A 43 4.56 -7.26 4.98
N TYR A 44 5.20 -7.08 3.83
CA TYR A 44 5.76 -5.81 3.36
C TYR A 44 5.37 -5.48 1.93
N VAL A 45 5.40 -4.19 1.61
CA VAL A 45 5.44 -3.68 0.23
C VAL A 45 6.65 -2.77 0.06
N ARG A 46 7.15 -2.71 -1.17
CA ARG A 46 8.31 -1.88 -1.52
C ARG A 46 7.88 -0.69 -2.36
N PHE A 47 8.26 0.51 -1.91
CA PHE A 47 8.18 1.74 -2.68
C PHE A 47 9.54 2.05 -3.29
N ALA A 48 9.56 2.40 -4.57
CA ALA A 48 10.75 2.93 -5.24
C ALA A 48 10.67 4.45 -5.26
N LEU A 49 11.74 5.13 -4.83
CA LEU A 49 11.82 6.59 -4.85
C LEU A 49 12.33 7.06 -6.22
N ILE A 50 11.53 6.79 -7.26
CA ILE A 50 11.86 7.05 -8.67
C ILE A 50 11.03 8.18 -9.29
N GLU A 51 10.08 8.69 -8.53
CA GLU A 51 9.18 9.77 -8.92
C GLU A 51 9.60 11.10 -8.27
N ASN A 52 9.17 12.22 -8.85
CA ASN A 52 9.41 13.53 -8.26
C ASN A 52 8.53 13.78 -7.03
N GLU A 53 8.85 14.83 -6.26
CA GLU A 53 8.18 15.14 -5.00
C GLU A 53 6.66 15.42 -5.18
N LEU A 54 6.25 16.02 -6.30
CA LEU A 54 4.83 16.29 -6.57
C LEU A 54 4.05 14.99 -6.77
N CYS A 55 4.60 14.05 -7.54
CA CYS A 55 4.05 12.71 -7.74
C CYS A 55 3.99 11.94 -6.41
N ILE A 56 5.07 11.97 -5.61
CA ILE A 56 5.10 11.30 -4.30
C ILE A 56 4.04 11.89 -3.36
N ARG A 57 3.88 13.22 -3.29
CA ARG A 57 2.82 13.87 -2.51
C ARG A 57 1.42 13.46 -2.98
N GLN A 58 1.22 13.30 -4.30
CA GLN A 58 -0.04 12.80 -4.84
C GLN A 58 -0.32 11.35 -4.42
N ALA A 59 0.69 10.47 -4.50
CA ALA A 59 0.57 9.09 -4.04
C ALA A 59 0.17 9.01 -2.56
N VAL A 60 0.80 9.82 -1.70
CA VAL A 60 0.47 9.90 -0.27
C VAL A 60 -0.99 10.35 -0.06
N ARG A 61 -1.49 11.33 -0.83
CA ARG A 61 -2.90 11.74 -0.76
C ARG A 61 -3.85 10.61 -1.15
N GLY A 62 -3.53 9.85 -2.20
CA GLY A 62 -4.31 8.69 -2.63
C GLY A 62 -4.39 7.61 -1.55
N ILE A 63 -3.25 7.27 -0.94
CA ILE A 63 -3.17 6.30 0.17
C ILE A 63 -4.00 6.77 1.37
N LYS A 64 -3.86 8.05 1.76
CA LYS A 64 -4.64 8.63 2.86
C LYS A 64 -6.15 8.59 2.60
N ALA A 65 -6.59 8.84 1.37
CA ALA A 65 -7.99 8.77 1.00
C ALA A 65 -8.53 7.34 1.07
N MET A 66 -7.77 6.35 0.58
CA MET A 66 -8.10 4.93 0.70
C MET A 66 -8.28 4.51 2.16
N PHE A 67 -7.33 4.83 3.04
CA PHE A 67 -7.43 4.50 4.47
C PHE A 67 -8.64 5.13 5.14
N LYS A 68 -8.98 6.39 4.80
CA LYS A 68 -10.17 7.06 5.33
C LYS A 68 -11.46 6.36 4.88
N ALA A 69 -11.56 5.98 3.60
CA ALA A 69 -12.72 5.31 3.05
C ALA A 69 -12.92 3.91 3.65
N ASP A 70 -11.84 3.13 3.79
CA ASP A 70 -11.91 1.79 4.34
C ASP A 70 -12.25 1.82 5.85
N THR A 71 -11.69 2.76 6.62
CA THR A 71 -12.03 2.91 8.05
C THR A 71 -13.51 3.26 8.27
N ALA A 72 -14.09 4.12 7.43
CA ALA A 72 -15.50 4.47 7.50
C ALA A 72 -16.43 3.28 7.21
N THR A 73 -15.98 2.35 6.36
CA THR A 73 -16.74 1.14 6.00
C THR A 73 -16.77 0.14 7.15
N VAL A 74 -15.70 0.03 7.94
CA VAL A 74 -15.63 -0.86 9.11
C VAL A 74 -16.49 -0.36 10.29
N GLN A 75 -16.73 0.95 10.40
CA GLN A 75 -17.57 1.53 11.48
C GLN A 75 -19.08 1.47 11.18
N SER A 76 -19.46 1.14 9.95
CA SER A 76 -20.86 1.11 9.49
C SER A 76 -21.41 -0.31 9.29
N ALA A 77 -20.61 -1.33 9.64
CA ALA A 77 -20.97 -2.75 9.66
C ALA A 77 -20.93 -3.28 11.10
#